data_AF-A0A1Y4SWD7-F1
#
_entry.id   AF-A0A1Y4SWD7-F1
#
_cell.length_a   1.000
_cell.length_b   1.000
_cell.length_c   1.000
_cell.angle_alpha   90.00
_cell.angle_beta   90.00
_cell.angle_gamma   90.00
#
_symmetry.space_group_name_H-M   'P 1'
#
loop_
_entity.id
_entity.type
_entity.pdbx_description
1 polymer ?
#
loop_
_entity_poly.entity_id
_entity_poly.type
_entity_poly.pdbx_seq_one_letter_code
_entity_poly.pdbx_strand_id
1 'polypeptide(L)' 'MKDKKETWVPIAWHCPHCGNRSQAQKTAGDTIKAECAGCLTVMVRRRIGRRHTRFDIYAPRRKRDSAVYLLAEN' A
#
# COMPACT_ATOMS: atom_id res chain seq x y z
N MET A 1 -7.37 9.35 27.82
CA MET A 1 -8.06 9.36 26.52
C MET A 1 -8.02 7.92 26.01
N LYS A 2 -9.15 7.21 25.89
CA LYS A 2 -9.14 5.81 25.44
C LYS A 2 -8.82 5.79 23.94
N ASP A 3 -7.71 5.17 23.55
CA ASP A 3 -7.38 4.88 22.16
C ASP A 3 -8.50 4.01 21.57
N LYS A 4 -9.39 4.63 20.79
CA LYS A 4 -10.37 3.87 20.01
C LYS A 4 -9.56 3.03 19.02
N LYS A 5 -9.64 1.70 19.15
CA LYS A 5 -9.02 0.76 18.20
C LYS A 5 -9.43 1.17 16.77
N GLU A 6 -8.46 1.55 15.97
CA GLU A 6 -8.70 1.96 14.59
C GLU A 6 -9.24 0.76 13.79
N THR A 7 -10.45 0.89 13.27
CA THR A 7 -11.08 -0.17 12.46
C THR A 7 -10.66 -0.01 11.00
N TRP A 8 -10.15 -1.08 10.42
CA TRP A 8 -9.78 -1.16 9.00
C TRP A 8 -10.82 -1.97 8.25
N VAL A 9 -11.37 -1.40 7.18
CA VAL A 9 -12.37 -2.05 6.32
C VAL A 9 -11.82 -2.26 4.91
N PRO A 10 -12.06 -3.44 4.30
CA PRO A 10 -11.63 -3.69 2.95
C PRO A 10 -12.46 -2.87 1.94
N ILE A 11 -11.80 -2.33 0.92
CA ILE A 11 -12.45 -1.61 -0.18
C ILE A 11 -11.90 -2.06 -1.54
N ALA A 12 -12.72 -1.95 -2.58
CA ALA A 12 -12.24 -2.05 -3.95
C ALA A 12 -11.40 -0.82 -4.30
N TRP A 13 -10.26 -1.06 -4.97
CA TRP A 13 -9.28 -0.04 -5.28
C TRP A 13 -8.69 -0.26 -6.67
N HIS A 14 -8.37 0.81 -7.38
CA HIS A 14 -7.55 0.75 -8.58
C HIS A 14 -6.19 1.33 -8.28
N CYS A 15 -5.14 0.61 -8.65
CA CYS A 15 -3.77 1.02 -8.45
C CYS A 15 -3.45 2.30 -9.24
N PRO A 16 -3.12 3.44 -8.62
CA PRO A 16 -2.71 4.65 -9.33
C PRO A 16 -1.39 4.51 -10.09
N HIS A 17 -0.62 3.43 -9.89
CA HIS A 17 0.63 3.18 -10.59
C HIS A 17 0.42 2.39 -11.90
N CYS A 18 -0.39 1.32 -11.90
CA CYS A 18 -0.57 0.46 -13.08
C CYS A 18 -2.03 0.28 -13.55
N GLY A 19 -3.01 0.85 -12.86
CA GLY A 19 -4.43 0.75 -13.20
C GLY A 19 -5.12 -0.55 -12.75
N ASN A 20 -4.39 -1.61 -12.40
CA ASN A 20 -5.00 -2.88 -12.00
C ASN A 20 -5.88 -2.77 -10.75
N ARG A 21 -6.96 -3.55 -10.74
CA ARG A 21 -7.84 -3.68 -9.57
C ARG A 21 -7.11 -4.41 -8.44
N SER A 22 -7.25 -3.94 -7.23
CA SER A 22 -6.65 -4.52 -6.03
C SER A 22 -7.56 -4.29 -4.82
N GLN A 23 -7.22 -4.92 -3.70
CA GLN A 23 -7.91 -4.72 -2.43
C GLN A 23 -7.10 -3.75 -1.57
N ALA A 24 -7.77 -2.75 -1.00
CA ALA A 24 -7.16 -1.83 -0.05
C ALA A 24 -7.88 -1.88 1.29
N GLN A 25 -7.21 -1.41 2.34
CA GLN A 25 -7.77 -1.29 3.68
C GLN A 25 -7.97 0.21 3.98
N LYS A 26 -9.17 0.58 4.41
CA LYS A 26 -9.55 1.97 4.72
C LYS A 26 -9.89 2.13 6.19
N THR A 27 -9.46 3.23 6.80
CA THR A 27 -9.84 3.59 8.17
C THR A 27 -11.04 4.55 8.19
N ALA A 28 -11.68 4.69 9.35
CA ALA A 28 -12.71 5.72 9.55
C ALA A 28 -12.18 7.16 9.27
N GLY A 29 -10.87 7.39 9.45
CA GLY A 29 -10.19 8.65 9.15
C GLY A 29 -9.80 8.85 7.69
N ASP A 30 -10.44 8.14 6.74
CA ASP A 30 -10.19 8.22 5.30
C ASP A 30 -8.75 7.85 4.85
N THR A 31 -7.93 7.27 5.73
CA THR A 31 -6.63 6.73 5.35
C THR A 31 -6.81 5.39 4.64
N ILE A 32 -6.14 5.22 3.50
CA ILE A 32 -6.18 3.98 2.72
C ILE A 32 -4.76 3.43 2.61
N LYS A 33 -4.59 2.13 2.85
CA LYS A 33 -3.36 1.38 2.59
C LYS A 33 -3.65 0.29 1.57
N ALA A 34 -2.80 0.16 0.56
CA ALA A 34 -2.95 -0.84 -0.49
C ALA A 34 -1.59 -1.40 -0.90
N GLU A 35 -1.58 -2.69 -1.25
CA GLU A 35 -0.53 -3.31 -2.05
C GLU A 35 -1.18 -3.78 -3.35
N CYS A 36 -0.63 -3.38 -4.49
CA CYS A 36 -1.20 -3.77 -5.78
C CYS A 36 -0.88 -5.24 -6.07
N ALA A 37 -1.88 -6.07 -6.32
CA ALA A 37 -1.68 -7.47 -6.67
C ALA A 37 -0.99 -7.66 -8.04
N GLY A 38 -1.05 -6.65 -8.92
CA GLY A 38 -0.46 -6.71 -10.26
C GLY A 38 1.00 -6.25 -10.32
N CYS A 39 1.27 -5.01 -9.91
CA CYS A 39 2.62 -4.43 -9.99
C CYS A 39 3.36 -4.41 -8.65
N LEU A 40 2.76 -4.91 -7.57
CA LEU A 40 3.34 -5.01 -6.22
C LEU A 40 3.72 -3.66 -5.56
N THR A 41 3.32 -2.54 -6.16
CA THR A 41 3.53 -1.21 -5.59
C THR A 41 2.73 -1.07 -4.29
N VAL A 42 3.39 -0.58 -3.24
CA VAL A 42 2.76 -0.31 -1.93
C VAL A 42 2.38 1.17 -1.86
N MET A 43 1.20 1.45 -1.32
CA MET A 43 0.60 2.78 -1.38
C MET A 43 -0.09 3.16 -0.09
N VAL A 44 0.03 4.43 0.29
CA VAL A 44 -0.76 5.04 1.36
C VAL A 44 -1.42 6.32 0.85
N ARG A 45 -2.74 6.39 0.89
CA ARG A 45 -3.51 7.60 0.58
C ARG A 45 -4.04 8.22 1.87
N ARG A 46 -3.82 9.52 2.05
CA ARG A 46 -4.33 10.29 3.19
C ARG A 46 -5.06 11.53 2.72
N ARG A 47 -6.17 11.85 3.37
CA ARG A 47 -6.87 13.12 3.19
C ARG A 47 -6.14 14.22 3.96
N ILE A 48 -5.68 15.26 3.26
CA ILE A 48 -5.02 16.43 3.87
C ILE A 48 -6.04 17.55 4.08
N GLY A 49 -7.01 17.68 3.18
CA GLY A 49 -8.07 18.68 3.29
C GLY A 49 -9.34 18.25 2.58
N ARG A 50 -10.31 19.16 2.43
CA ARG A 50 -11.57 18.85 1.74
C ARG A 50 -11.35 18.45 0.27
N ARG A 51 -10.41 19.09 -0.41
CA ARG A 51 -10.10 18.86 -1.84
C ARG A 51 -8.72 18.27 -2.08
N HIS A 52 -7.89 18.11 -1.04
CA HIS A 52 -6.51 17.66 -1.18
C HIS A 52 -6.30 16.29 -0.53
N THR A 53 -5.72 15.40 -1.32
CA THR A 53 -5.31 14.07 -0.89
C THR A 53 -3.85 13.89 -1.28
N ARG A 54 -3.06 13.30 -0.39
CA ARG A 54 -1.69 12.86 -0.70
C ARG A 54 -1.67 11.36 -0.93
N PHE A 55 -0.88 10.97 -1.92
CA PHE A 55 -0.52 9.58 -2.19
C PHE A 55 0.98 9.43 -1.96
N ASP A 56 1.33 8.58 -1.00
CA ASP A 56 2.70 8.07 -0.88
C ASP A 56 2.75 6.74 -1.64
N ILE A 57 3.52 6.70 -2.73
CA ILE A 57 3.68 5.52 -3.58
C ILE A 57 5.10 5.02 -3.40
N TYR A 58 5.24 3.76 -2.98
CA TYR A 58 6.52 3.12 -2.74
C TYR A 58 6.76 2.07 -3.80
N ALA A 59 7.99 2.02 -4.32
CA ALA A 59 8.41 0.95 -5.19
C ALA A 59 8.07 -0.41 -4.56
N PRO A 60 7.72 -1.43 -5.36
CA PRO A 60 7.53 -2.77 -4.85
C PRO A 60 8.72 -3.16 -4.00
N ARG A 61 8.47 -3.81 -2.86
CA ARG A 61 9.55 -4.52 -2.18
C ARG A 61 10.11 -5.49 -3.21
N ARG A 62 11.34 -5.24 -3.69
CA ARG A 62 12.09 -6.25 -4.43
C ARG A 62 12.01 -7.49 -3.56
N LYS A 63 11.38 -8.56 -4.06
CA LYS A 63 11.70 -9.89 -3.53
C LYS A 63 13.20 -9.96 -3.75
N ARG A 64 14.00 -9.88 -2.68
CA ARG A 64 15.43 -10.17 -2.78
C ARG A 64 15.49 -11.47 -3.54
N ASP A 65 16.09 -11.45 -4.73
CA ASP A 65 16.46 -12.65 -5.44
C ASP A 65 17.19 -13.52 -4.41
N SER A 66 16.54 -14.59 -3.95
CA SER A 66 17.13 -15.57 -3.04
C SER A 66 18.37 -16.23 -3.65
N ALA A 67 18.67 -15.95 -4.93
CA ALA A 67 19.82 -16.43 -5.67
C ALA A 67 21.11 -15.62 -5.46
N VAL A 68 21.09 -14.39 -4.92
CA VAL A 68 22.32 -13.58 -4.81
C VAL A 68 23.22 -14.00 -3.63
N TYR A 69 22.66 -14.69 -2.63
CA TYR A 69 23.45 -15.20 -1.49
C TYR A 69 24.02 -16.61 -1.69
N LEU A 70 23.66 -17.34 -2.76
CA LEU A 70 24.20 -18.69 -3.04
C LEU A 70 25.42 -18.68 -3.98
N LEU A 71 25.77 -17.54 -4.58
CA LEU A 71 26.95 -17.39 -5.43
C LEU A 71 28.12 -16.66 -4.74
N ALA A 72 27.97 -16.31 -3.46
CA ALA A 72 29.00 -15.66 -2.66
C ALA A 72 29.70 -16.62 -1.68
N GLU A 73 29.41 -17.92 -1.75
CA GLU A 73 29.99 -18.97 -0.89
C GLU A 73 30.69 -20.09 -1.68
N ASN A 74 31.23 -19.80 -2.88
CA ASN A 74 32.15 -20.70 -3.58
C ASN A 74 33.33 -19.93 -4.19
#